data_AF-A0AAW3YQ35-F1
#
_entry.id   AF-A0AAW3YQ35-F1
#
_cell.length_a   1.000
_cell.length_b   1.000
_cell.length_c   1.000
_cell.angle_alpha   90.00
_cell.angle_beta   90.00
_cell.angle_gamma   90.00
#
_symmetry.space_group_name_H-M   'P 1'
#
loop_
_entity.id
_entity.type
_entity.pdbx_description
1 polymer ?
#
loop_
_entity_poly.entity_id
_entity_poly.type
_entity_poly.pdbx_seq_one_letter_code
_entity_poly.pdbx_strand_id
1 'polypeptide(L)' 'MSSLGINCDIRSSSRRKFARPCLDWSERYAHLGGFLGALLLEHFLEKKWAFRQLDSRELVLTESGKRVLQKKFGVVV' A
#
# COMPACT_ATOMS: atom_id res chain seq x y z
N MET A 1 9.97 12.03 9.07
CA MET A 1 9.74 11.15 7.90
C MET A 1 8.33 11.41 7.37
N SER A 2 8.16 12.40 6.48
CA SER A 2 6.85 12.79 5.94
C SER A 2 6.91 13.07 4.44
N SER A 3 7.60 12.22 3.67
CA SER A 3 7.72 12.41 2.21
C SER A 3 6.48 11.93 1.43
N LEU A 4 5.63 11.10 2.07
CA LEU A 4 4.40 10.54 1.51
C LEU A 4 3.12 11.14 2.09
N GLY A 5 3.20 11.92 3.18
CA GLY A 5 2.02 12.49 3.83
C GLY A 5 1.16 11.46 4.59
N ILE A 6 1.72 10.30 4.93
CA ILE A 6 1.05 9.27 5.73
C ILE A 6 1.41 9.51 7.20
N ASN A 7 0.39 9.68 8.04
CA ASN A 7 0.60 9.71 9.48
C ASN A 7 0.71 8.28 10.01
N CYS A 8 1.92 7.89 10.41
CA CYS A 8 2.21 6.58 10.97
C CYS A 8 2.14 6.55 12.50
N ASP A 9 1.63 7.60 13.16
CA ASP A 9 1.53 7.63 14.62
C ASP A 9 0.76 6.41 15.10
N ILE A 10 1.48 5.57 15.84
CA ILE A 10 0.97 4.35 16.45
C ILE A 10 0.12 4.78 17.66
N ARG A 11 -1.03 5.41 17.42
CA ARG A 11 -2.02 5.61 18.48
C ARG A 11 -2.79 4.29 18.69
N SER A 12 -2.14 3.40 19.42
CA SER A 12 -2.71 2.72 20.59
C SER A 12 -4.00 1.90 20.44
N SER A 13 -4.29 1.25 19.30
CA SER A 13 -5.40 0.27 19.24
C SER A 13 -5.24 -0.90 18.26
N SER A 14 -4.27 -0.88 17.34
CA SER A 14 -4.12 -1.98 16.38
C SER A 14 -3.32 -3.13 16.96
N ARG A 15 -3.89 -4.33 17.06
CA ARG A 15 -3.15 -5.57 17.36
C ARG A 15 -2.20 -6.02 16.24
N ARG A 16 -2.16 -5.29 15.11
CA ARG A 16 -1.33 -5.65 13.96
C ARG A 16 0.13 -5.29 14.24
N LYS A 17 1.06 -6.18 13.90
CA LYS A 17 2.49 -5.82 13.80
C LYS A 17 2.66 -4.61 12.88
N PHE A 18 3.57 -3.69 13.21
CA PHE A 18 3.79 -2.45 12.46
C PHE A 18 4.02 -2.71 10.97
N ALA A 19 5.04 -3.50 10.64
CA ALA A 19 5.31 -4.00 9.29
C ALA A 19 5.77 -5.46 9.39
N ARG A 20 5.42 -6.29 8.41
CA ARG A 20 5.93 -7.66 8.27
C ARG A 20 5.92 -8.11 6.81
N PRO A 21 6.80 -9.03 6.41
CA PRO A 21 6.57 -9.78 5.17
C PRO A 21 5.28 -10.60 5.31
N CYS A 22 4.42 -10.53 4.31
CA CYS A 22 3.20 -11.31 4.19
C CYS A 22 3.28 -12.08 2.87
N LEU A 23 3.24 -13.41 2.92
CA LEU A 23 3.38 -14.24 1.74
C LEU A 23 2.10 -14.13 0.89
N ASP A 24 2.24 -13.73 -0.37
CA ASP A 24 1.19 -13.92 -1.37
C ASP A 24 1.23 -15.38 -1.86
N TRP A 25 0.12 -16.09 -1.69
CA TRP A 25 0.04 -17.51 -2.07
C TRP A 25 -0.04 -17.72 -3.58
N SER A 26 -0.54 -16.73 -4.32
CA SER A 26 -0.66 -16.77 -5.77
C SER A 26 0.68 -16.43 -6.43
N GLU A 27 1.32 -15.34 -5.99
CA GLU A 27 2.57 -14.85 -6.59
C GLU A 27 3.81 -15.48 -5.97
N ARG A 28 3.69 -16.17 -4.82
CA ARG A 28 4.80 -16.75 -4.04
C ARG A 28 5.86 -15.74 -3.59
N TYR A 29 5.53 -14.44 -3.61
CA TYR A 29 6.38 -13.36 -3.13
C TYR A 29 5.86 -12.76 -1.83
N ALA A 30 6.77 -12.29 -0.99
CA ALA A 30 6.41 -11.57 0.22
C ALA A 30 6.07 -10.12 -0.12
N HIS A 31 4.84 -9.71 0.17
CA HIS A 31 4.42 -8.31 0.11
C HIS A 31 4.47 -7.65 1.49
N LEU A 32 4.41 -6.32 1.52
CA LEU A 32 4.36 -5.56 2.76
C LEU A 32 2.99 -5.73 3.43
N GLY A 33 2.97 -6.43 4.57
CA GLY A 33 1.81 -6.59 5.43
C GLY A 33 1.95 -5.86 6.76
N GLY A 34 0.91 -5.93 7.59
CA GLY A 34 0.86 -5.26 8.90
C GLY A 34 0.13 -3.92 8.85
N PHE A 35 0.31 -3.11 9.88
CA PHE A 35 -0.30 -1.78 10.00
C PHE A 35 0.13 -0.85 8.86
N LEU A 36 1.42 -0.81 8.56
CA LEU A 36 1.99 0.04 7.50
C LEU A 36 1.44 -0.32 6.11
N GLY A 37 1.36 -1.61 5.79
CA GLY A 37 0.80 -2.06 4.50
C GLY A 37 -0.67 -1.66 4.34
N ALA A 38 -1.46 -1.75 5.42
CA ALA A 38 -2.86 -1.32 5.41
C ALA A 38 -3.00 0.21 5.23
N LEU A 39 -2.18 1.00 5.94
CA LEU A 39 -2.17 2.46 5.78
C LEU A 39 -1.75 2.90 4.37
N LEU A 40 -0.75 2.23 3.79
CA LEU A 40 -0.32 2.52 2.42
C LEU A 40 -1.44 2.26 1.43
N LEU A 41 -2.15 1.13 1.56
CA LEU A 41 -3.29 0.81 0.71
C LEU A 41 -4.39 1.87 0.84
N GLU A 42 -4.79 2.20 2.06
CA GLU A 42 -5.79 3.24 2.33
C GLU A 42 -5.41 4.57 1.69
N HIS A 43 -4.17 5.02 1.90
CA HIS A 43 -3.67 6.25 1.31
C HIS A 43 -3.71 6.24 -0.23
N PHE A 44 -3.35 5.13 -0.87
CA PHE A 44 -3.39 5.00 -2.33
C PHE A 44 -4.82 5.09 -2.87
N LEU A 45 -5.78 4.49 -2.17
CA LEU A 45 -7.20 4.55 -2.54
C LEU A 45 -7.76 5.98 -2.33
N GLU A 46 -7.48 6.61 -1.20
CA GLU A 46 -7.90 7.99 -0.90
C GLU A 46 -7.38 8.99 -1.93
N LYS A 47 -6.13 8.84 -2.36
CA LYS A 47 -5.50 9.69 -3.38
C LYS A 47 -5.90 9.31 -4.81
N LYS A 48 -6.71 8.26 -5.00
CA LYS A 48 -7.10 7.72 -6.31
C LYS A 48 -5.89 7.34 -7.17
N TRP A 49 -4.82 6.88 -6.53
CA TRP A 49 -3.65 6.31 -7.19
C TRP A 49 -3.84 4.84 -7.53
N ALA A 50 -4.74 4.18 -6.81
CA ALA A 50 -5.24 2.87 -7.14
C ALA A 50 -6.76 2.81 -6.90
N PHE A 51 -7.42 1.82 -7.48
CA PHE A 51 -8.78 1.44 -7.12
C PHE A 51 -8.90 -0.07 -7.06
N ARG A 52 -9.90 -0.55 -6.30
CA ARG A 52 -10.22 -1.97 -6.21
C ARG A 52 -11.10 -2.36 -7.37
N GLN A 53 -10.78 -3.48 -8.00
CA GLN A 53 -11.69 -4.14 -8.93
C GLN A 53 -12.87 -4.72 -8.13
N LEU A 54 -14.11 -4.55 -8.60
CA LEU A 54 -15.31 -4.89 -7.82
C LEU A 54 -15.42 -6.39 -7.48
N ASP A 55 -14.90 -7.26 -8.35
CA ASP A 55 -15.05 -8.72 -8.25
C ASP A 55 -13.74 -9.46 -8.01
N SER A 56 -12.65 -8.75 -7.69
CA SER A 56 -11.36 -9.38 -7.41
C SER A 56 -10.64 -8.70 -6.25
N ARG A 57 -9.54 -9.33 -5.79
CA ARG A 57 -8.64 -8.73 -4.79
C ARG A 57 -7.57 -7.84 -5.43
N GLU A 58 -7.66 -7.62 -6.73
CA GLU A 58 -6.66 -6.87 -7.48
C GLU A 58 -6.85 -5.37 -7.27
N LEU A 59 -5.73 -4.67 -7.38
CA LEU A 59 -5.67 -3.23 -7.38
C LEU A 59 -5.23 -2.76 -8.75
N VAL A 60 -6.03 -1.88 -9.35
CA VAL A 60 -5.68 -1.27 -10.62
C VAL A 60 -5.06 0.09 -10.33
N LEU A 61 -3.82 0.28 -10.78
CA LEU A 61 -3.13 1.56 -10.69
C LEU A 61 -3.65 2.53 -11.73
N THR A 62 -3.88 3.77 -11.31
CA THR A 62 -4.12 4.87 -12.25
C THR A 62 -2.80 5.39 -12.81
N GLU A 63 -2.85 6.13 -13.92
CA GLU A 63 -1.64 6.75 -14.49
C GLU A 63 -0.93 7.69 -13.51
N SER A 64 -1.69 8.40 -12.67
CA SER A 64 -1.09 9.21 -11.60
C SER A 64 -0.43 8.35 -10.53
N GLY A 65 -1.04 7.21 -10.18
CA GLY A 65 -0.46 6.23 -9.25
C GLY A 65 0.85 5.65 -9.75
N LYS A 66 0.93 5.24 -11.03
CA LYS A 66 2.17 4.75 -11.66
C LYS A 66 3.29 5.79 -11.58
N ARG A 67 2.99 7.05 -11.90
CA ARG A 67 3.96 8.17 -11.80
C ARG A 67 4.45 8.38 -10.37
N VAL A 68 3.57 8.29 -9.38
CA VAL A 68 3.94 8.42 -7.97
C VAL A 68 4.81 7.26 -7.51
N LEU A 69 4.48 6.03 -7.92
CA LEU A 69 5.31 4.85 -7.65
C LEU A 69 6.72 5.01 -8.20
N GLN A 70 6.84 5.41 -9.46
CA GLN A 70 8.13 5.69 -10.07
C GLN A 70 8.89 6.80 -9.33
N LYS A 71 8.24 7.94 -9.05
CA LYS A 71 8.89 9.11 -8.46
C LYS A 71 9.30 8.92 -7.00
N LYS A 72 8.48 8.22 -6.20
CA LYS A 72 8.67 8.12 -4.73
C LYS A 72 9.36 6.82 -4.32
N PHE A 73 9.17 5.74 -5.09
CA PHE A 73 9.66 4.42 -4.75
C PHE A 73 10.60 3.83 -5.80
N GLY A 74 10.77 4.47 -6.97
CA GLY A 74 11.59 3.94 -8.06
C GLY A 74 10.99 2.68 -8.72
N VAL A 75 9.71 2.40 -8.47
CA VAL A 75 9.02 1.21 -8.99
C VAL A 75 8.35 1.53 -10.31
N VAL A 76 8.60 0.69 -11.32
CA VAL A 76 7.94 0.74 -12.62
C VAL A 76 6.98 -0.45 -12.70
N VAL A 77 5.72 -0.19 -13.05
CA VAL A 77 4.62 -1.16 -13.14
C VAL A 77 3.96 -1.05 -14.49
#